data_AF-A0A3M1IK57-F1
#
_entry.id   AF-A0A3M1IK57-F1
#
_cell.length_a   1.000
_cell.length_b   1.000
_cell.length_c   1.000
_cell.angle_alpha   90.00
_cell.angle_beta   90.00
_cell.angle_gamma   90.00
#
_symmetry.space_group_name_H-M   'P 1'
#
loop_
_entity.id
_entity.type
_entity.pdbx_description
1 polymer ?
#
loop_
_entity_poly.entity_id
_entity_poly.type
_entity_poly.pdbx_seq_one_letter_code
_entity_poly.pdbx_strand_id
1 'polypeptide(L)'
;MAQLQWNVPSIGGRAYRVGLYHGEGSGHLLLYVNNKITLIDFGVQDSKDYSFFLEEELFELKITKTGTSYNYALVHNEELDTPFNKQRRSQQRFNRLSQWVGGVLLLLLLSLVVVVVRKSSSQQEQAITQLAAGKGIATSGRVHKVDQRWYIQFVADHAAVRELLPATDTIHPLGFPLEDGDDLPLRYQPEDPSIVRIQWTALSPTQLQRYGERTLRRHLALNPGLSPRQAACQLAIAYEDRGLAGWALFYHQDGAYNDSLNRSSYLRYIRDPEVAERLRNCL
;
A
#
# COMPACT_ATOMS: atom_id res chain seq x y z
N MET A 1 -32.49 -35.96 42.33
CA MET A 1 -33.73 -35.42 41.71
C MET A 1 -33.32 -34.33 40.72
N ALA A 2 -33.80 -34.39 39.47
CA ALA A 2 -33.44 -33.42 38.44
C ALA A 2 -34.65 -32.60 38.01
N GLN A 3 -34.50 -31.28 37.98
CA GLN A 3 -35.43 -30.36 37.35
C GLN A 3 -34.65 -29.47 36.38
N LEU A 4 -34.99 -29.55 35.10
CA LEU A 4 -34.28 -28.87 34.02
C LEU A 4 -35.25 -28.03 33.20
N GLN A 5 -34.69 -27.01 32.56
CA GLN A 5 -35.47 -26.13 31.69
C GLN A 5 -34.62 -25.67 30.52
N TRP A 6 -35.19 -25.77 29.32
CA TRP A 6 -34.65 -25.23 28.08
C TRP A 6 -35.57 -24.14 27.55
N ASN A 7 -34.97 -23.08 27.03
CA ASN A 7 -35.69 -22.07 26.25
C ASN A 7 -35.42 -22.36 24.77
N VAL A 8 -36.45 -22.78 24.05
CA VAL A 8 -36.37 -23.17 22.65
C VAL A 8 -37.01 -22.07 21.81
N PRO A 9 -36.24 -21.34 20.97
CA PRO A 9 -36.82 -20.36 20.07
C PRO A 9 -37.56 -21.05 18.92
N SER A 10 -38.80 -20.66 18.66
CA SER A 10 -39.56 -20.99 17.45
C SER A 10 -39.47 -19.83 16.45
N ILE A 11 -39.67 -20.19 15.19
CA ILE A 11 -39.51 -19.34 14.01
C ILE A 11 -40.65 -18.32 13.87
N GLY A 12 -41.80 -18.56 14.50
CA GLY A 12 -42.85 -17.55 14.67
C GLY A 12 -42.48 -16.41 15.63
N GLY A 13 -41.23 -16.37 16.12
CA GLY A 13 -40.76 -15.43 17.14
C GLY A 13 -41.22 -15.76 18.56
N ARG A 14 -41.89 -16.90 18.74
CA ARG A 14 -42.34 -17.39 20.05
C ARG A 14 -41.23 -18.21 20.69
N ALA A 15 -41.00 -18.03 21.99
CA ALA A 15 -40.10 -18.89 22.76
C ALA A 15 -40.91 -19.92 23.54
N TYR A 16 -40.52 -21.18 23.45
CA TYR A 16 -41.08 -22.28 24.22
C TYR A 16 -40.20 -22.58 25.42
N ARG A 17 -40.78 -22.58 26.61
CA ARG A 17 -40.14 -23.04 27.84
C ARG A 17 -40.42 -24.53 28.00
N VAL A 18 -39.46 -25.36 27.65
CA VAL A 18 -39.52 -26.81 27.83
C VAL A 18 -38.91 -27.14 29.18
N GLY A 19 -39.70 -27.68 30.10
CA GLY A 19 -39.25 -28.11 31.40
C GLY A 19 -39.35 -29.62 31.57
N LEU A 20 -38.40 -30.16 32.33
CA LEU A 20 -38.32 -31.57 32.66
C LEU A 20 -38.22 -31.73 34.17
N TYR A 21 -39.00 -32.65 34.70
CA TYR A 21 -38.83 -33.19 36.04
C TYR A 21 -38.53 -34.68 35.94
N HIS A 22 -37.50 -35.13 36.63
CA HIS A 22 -37.16 -36.54 36.76
C HIS A 22 -36.81 -36.92 38.21
N GLY A 23 -37.65 -37.76 38.80
CA GLY A 23 -37.45 -38.28 40.15
C GLY A 23 -36.45 -39.44 40.16
N GLU A 24 -35.26 -39.22 40.68
CA GLU A 24 -34.16 -40.21 40.66
C GLU A 24 -34.48 -41.53 41.41
N GLY A 25 -35.22 -41.45 42.52
CA GLY A 25 -35.64 -42.64 43.27
C GLY A 25 -36.95 -43.28 42.79
N SER A 26 -37.86 -42.47 42.21
CA SER A 26 -39.18 -42.94 41.77
C SER A 26 -39.26 -43.26 40.27
N GLY A 27 -38.26 -42.82 39.49
CA GLY A 27 -38.28 -42.84 38.01
C GLY A 27 -39.42 -42.04 37.40
N HIS A 28 -40.06 -41.12 38.13
CA HIS A 28 -41.18 -40.35 37.60
C HIS A 28 -40.66 -39.23 36.70
N LEU A 29 -41.09 -39.25 35.45
CA LEU A 29 -40.72 -38.29 34.42
C LEU A 29 -41.92 -37.43 34.04
N LEU A 30 -41.71 -36.12 33.99
CA LEU A 30 -42.71 -35.17 33.54
C LEU A 30 -42.07 -34.11 32.65
N LEU A 31 -42.50 -34.05 31.40
CA LEU A 31 -42.11 -33.04 30.42
C LEU A 31 -43.28 -32.07 30.24
N TYR A 32 -42.99 -30.79 30.36
CA TYR A 32 -43.97 -29.73 30.16
C TYR A 32 -43.43 -28.65 29.24
N VAL A 33 -44.33 -28.04 28.46
CA VAL A 33 -44.04 -26.94 27.55
C VAL A 33 -44.92 -25.77 27.94
N ASN A 34 -44.33 -24.62 28.28
CA ASN A 34 -45.05 -23.42 28.74
C ASN A 34 -46.05 -23.74 29.88
N ASN A 35 -45.60 -24.52 30.86
CA ASN A 35 -46.38 -24.99 32.02
C ASN A 35 -47.54 -25.95 31.69
N LYS A 36 -47.68 -26.39 30.43
CA LYS A 36 -48.61 -27.46 30.03
C LYS A 36 -47.87 -28.78 29.97
N ILE A 37 -48.39 -29.81 30.66
CA ILE A 37 -47.79 -31.14 30.61
C ILE A 37 -47.99 -31.73 29.21
N THR A 38 -46.89 -32.15 28.58
CA THR A 38 -46.86 -32.72 27.23
C THR A 38 -46.61 -34.22 27.28
N LEU A 39 -45.78 -34.69 28.20
CA LEU A 39 -45.45 -36.10 28.37
C LEU A 39 -45.28 -36.44 29.85
N ILE A 40 -45.79 -37.60 30.25
CA ILE A 40 -45.60 -38.19 31.58
C ILE A 40 -45.19 -39.64 31.37
N ASP A 41 -44.20 -40.10 32.13
CA ASP A 41 -43.81 -41.51 32.18
C ASP A 41 -43.41 -41.88 33.61
N PHE A 42 -43.64 -43.13 34.03
CA PHE A 42 -43.39 -43.57 35.40
C PHE A 42 -42.42 -44.74 35.41
N GLY A 43 -41.50 -44.75 36.37
CA GLY A 43 -40.54 -45.85 36.53
C GLY A 43 -39.39 -45.83 35.50
N VAL A 44 -39.03 -44.66 34.98
CA VAL A 44 -37.91 -44.45 34.06
C VAL A 44 -36.59 -44.59 34.81
N GLN A 45 -36.14 -45.83 35.00
CA GLN A 45 -34.91 -46.13 35.74
C GLN A 45 -33.68 -46.29 34.84
N ASP A 46 -33.85 -46.43 33.52
CA ASP A 46 -32.76 -46.60 32.55
C ASP A 46 -32.83 -45.57 31.42
N SER A 47 -31.83 -45.58 30.53
CA SER A 47 -31.75 -44.66 29.39
C SER A 47 -32.97 -44.80 28.48
N LYS A 48 -33.57 -43.68 28.10
CA LYS A 48 -34.77 -43.65 27.25
C LYS A 48 -34.87 -42.34 26.48
N ASP A 49 -35.32 -42.46 25.24
CA ASP A 49 -35.52 -41.33 24.34
C ASP A 49 -37.01 -41.09 24.13
N TYR A 50 -37.40 -39.82 24.08
CA TYR A 50 -38.77 -39.39 23.83
C TYR A 50 -38.79 -38.37 22.70
N SER A 51 -39.72 -38.55 21.77
CA SER A 51 -39.91 -37.62 20.67
C SER A 51 -41.22 -36.86 20.85
N PHE A 52 -41.20 -35.55 20.65
CA PHE A 52 -42.39 -34.71 20.72
C PHE A 52 -42.27 -33.54 19.76
N PHE A 53 -43.40 -33.01 19.32
CA PHE A 53 -43.44 -31.87 18.42
C PHE A 53 -43.59 -30.55 19.19
N LEU A 54 -42.82 -29.54 18.79
CA LEU A 54 -43.11 -28.14 19.07
C LEU A 54 -43.53 -27.50 17.75
N GLU A 55 -44.82 -27.20 17.61
CA GLU A 55 -45.40 -26.78 16.32
C GLU A 55 -45.13 -27.83 15.22
N GLU A 56 -44.31 -27.49 14.21
CA GLU A 56 -43.95 -28.37 13.09
C GLU A 56 -42.53 -28.95 13.19
N GLU A 57 -41.82 -28.69 14.29
CA GLU A 57 -40.45 -29.16 14.53
C GLU A 57 -40.43 -30.33 15.51
N LEU A 58 -39.65 -31.37 15.18
CA LEU A 58 -39.49 -32.54 16.04
C LEU A 58 -38.31 -32.34 16.99
N PHE A 59 -38.59 -32.53 18.28
CA PHE A 59 -37.60 -32.53 19.34
C PHE A 59 -37.49 -33.92 19.97
N GLU A 60 -36.26 -34.28 20.33
CA GLU A 60 -35.93 -35.51 21.03
C GLU A 60 -35.37 -35.16 22.41
N LEU A 61 -36.03 -35.62 23.46
CA LEU A 61 -35.46 -35.67 24.81
C LEU A 61 -34.73 -37.00 24.96
N LYS A 62 -33.41 -36.94 25.15
CA LYS A 62 -32.56 -38.10 25.40
C LYS A 62 -32.19 -38.16 26.87
N ILE A 63 -32.52 -39.25 27.54
CA ILE A 63 -32.13 -39.52 28.91
C ILE A 63 -31.08 -40.63 28.87
N THR A 64 -29.86 -40.34 29.32
CA THR A 64 -28.76 -41.30 29.33
C THR A 64 -28.31 -41.55 30.76
N LYS A 65 -28.41 -42.80 31.22
CA LYS A 65 -27.91 -43.23 32.53
C LYS A 65 -26.42 -43.57 32.44
N THR A 66 -25.61 -43.00 33.33
CA THR A 66 -24.18 -43.28 33.46
C THR A 66 -23.87 -43.59 34.92
N GLY A 67 -23.74 -44.89 35.23
CA GLY A 67 -23.61 -45.38 36.60
C GLY A 67 -24.86 -45.05 37.42
N THR A 68 -24.69 -44.25 38.47
CA THR A 68 -25.77 -43.78 39.35
C THR A 68 -26.38 -42.44 38.91
N SER A 69 -25.88 -41.83 37.83
CA SER A 69 -26.28 -40.49 37.38
C SER A 69 -27.06 -40.52 36.07
N TYR A 70 -27.82 -39.45 35.79
CA TYR A 70 -28.56 -39.27 34.55
C TYR A 70 -28.12 -37.98 33.86
N ASN A 71 -27.97 -38.06 32.53
CA ASN A 71 -27.76 -36.92 31.65
C ASN A 71 -29.00 -36.71 30.77
N TYR A 72 -29.31 -35.46 30.46
CA TYR A 72 -30.50 -35.06 29.72
C TYR A 72 -30.09 -34.12 28.58
N ALA A 73 -30.44 -34.49 27.36
CA ALA A 73 -30.22 -33.67 26.19
C ALA A 73 -31.53 -33.43 25.46
N LEU A 74 -31.80 -32.17 25.10
CA LEU A 74 -32.87 -31.81 24.18
C LEU A 74 -32.24 -31.56 22.81
N VAL A 75 -32.56 -32.41 21.84
CA VAL A 75 -32.01 -32.38 20.49
C VAL A 75 -33.09 -31.96 19.51
N HIS A 76 -32.79 -30.96 18.67
CA HIS A 76 -33.63 -30.59 17.54
C HIS A 76 -33.31 -31.49 16.35
N ASN A 77 -34.30 -32.22 15.83
CA ASN A 77 -34.11 -33.11 14.70
C ASN A 77 -34.35 -32.37 13.37
N GLU A 78 -33.25 -31.95 12.73
CA GLU A 78 -33.26 -31.25 11.42
C GLU A 78 -33.13 -32.19 10.20
N GLU A 79 -32.96 -33.49 10.46
CA GLU A 79 -32.69 -34.48 9.41
C GLU A 79 -33.97 -35.02 8.78
N LEU A 80 -35.04 -35.15 9.58
CA LEU A 80 -36.33 -35.63 9.13
C LEU A 80 -36.97 -34.73 8.07
N ASP A 81 -37.70 -35.38 7.16
CA ASP A 81 -38.27 -34.74 5.97
C ASP A 81 -39.59 -34.01 6.26
N THR A 82 -39.56 -33.06 7.20
CA THR A 82 -40.69 -32.15 7.45
C THR A 82 -40.78 -31.09 6.34
N PRO A 83 -41.98 -30.57 6.02
CA PRO A 83 -42.13 -29.44 5.08
C PRO A 83 -41.21 -28.28 5.43
N PHE A 84 -41.00 -28.07 6.73
CA PHE A 84 -40.13 -27.05 7.28
C PHE A 84 -38.64 -27.28 6.97
N ASN A 85 -38.13 -28.49 7.20
CA ASN A 85 -36.74 -28.84 6.89
C ASN A 85 -36.45 -28.78 5.38
N LYS A 86 -37.45 -29.05 4.53
CA LYS A 86 -37.34 -28.85 3.06
C LYS A 86 -37.15 -27.39 2.68
N GLN A 87 -37.95 -26.49 3.26
CA GLN A 87 -37.85 -25.04 2.99
C GLN A 87 -36.52 -24.46 3.46
N ARG A 88 -36.04 -24.87 4.64
CA ARG A 88 -34.73 -24.45 5.17
C ARG A 88 -33.59 -24.87 4.25
N ARG A 89 -33.61 -26.11 3.76
CA ARG A 89 -32.58 -26.65 2.85
C ARG A 89 -32.57 -25.91 1.51
N SER A 90 -33.72 -25.52 0.95
CA SER A 90 -33.77 -24.78 -0.32
C SER A 90 -33.20 -23.37 -0.19
N GLN A 91 -33.55 -22.65 0.87
CA GLN A 91 -33.00 -21.31 1.17
C GLN A 91 -31.49 -21.36 1.41
N GLN A 92 -31.01 -22.33 2.19
CA GLN A 92 -29.56 -22.49 2.41
C GLN A 92 -28.78 -22.78 1.12
N ARG A 93 -29.35 -23.55 0.19
CA ARG A 93 -28.73 -23.81 -1.12
C ARG A 93 -28.65 -22.53 -1.95
N PHE A 94 -29.71 -21.74 -1.98
CA PHE A 94 -29.71 -20.46 -2.70
C PHE A 94 -28.70 -19.47 -2.11
N ASN A 95 -28.65 -19.34 -0.79
CA ASN A 95 -27.69 -18.46 -0.12
C ASN A 95 -26.24 -18.91 -0.34
N ARG A 96 -25.95 -20.22 -0.24
CA ARG A 96 -24.60 -20.74 -0.54
C ARG A 96 -24.22 -20.50 -1.99
N LEU A 97 -25.13 -20.72 -2.93
CA LEU A 97 -24.87 -20.48 -4.35
C LEU A 97 -24.60 -18.99 -4.62
N SER A 98 -25.40 -18.10 -4.05
CA SER A 98 -25.20 -16.65 -4.16
C SER A 98 -23.85 -16.20 -3.57
N GLN A 99 -23.46 -16.74 -2.41
CA GLN A 99 -22.15 -16.48 -1.80
C GLN A 99 -20.99 -16.96 -2.68
N TRP A 100 -21.10 -18.16 -3.27
CA TRP A 100 -20.11 -18.68 -4.21
C TRP A 100 -19.99 -17.83 -5.47
N VAL A 101 -21.12 -17.47 -6.08
CA VAL A 101 -21.14 -16.61 -7.28
C VAL A 101 -20.53 -15.25 -6.97
N GLY A 102 -20.89 -14.64 -5.83
CA GLY A 102 -20.31 -13.37 -5.39
C GLY A 102 -18.80 -13.46 -5.17
N GLY A 103 -18.32 -14.54 -4.55
CA GLY A 103 -16.89 -14.78 -4.35
C GLY A 103 -16.11 -14.91 -5.66
N VAL A 104 -16.63 -15.66 -6.63
CA VAL A 104 -16.00 -15.82 -7.95
C VAL A 104 -15.96 -14.48 -8.70
N LEU A 105 -17.04 -13.71 -8.65
CA LEU A 105 -17.15 -12.43 -9.36
C LEU A 105 -16.18 -11.38 -8.77
N LEU A 106 -16.00 -11.37 -7.44
CA LEU A 106 -15.01 -10.54 -6.77
C LEU A 106 -13.58 -10.91 -7.17
N LEU A 107 -13.25 -12.21 -7.24
CA LEU A 107 -11.93 -12.67 -7.67
C LEU A 107 -11.65 -12.28 -9.12
N LEU A 108 -12.64 -12.38 -10.01
CA LEU A 108 -12.51 -11.92 -11.40
C LEU A 108 -12.23 -10.42 -11.47
N LEU A 109 -12.96 -9.60 -10.71
CA LEU A 109 -12.69 -8.15 -10.63
C LEU A 109 -11.27 -7.85 -10.14
N LEU A 110 -10.81 -8.51 -9.08
CA LEU A 110 -9.46 -8.32 -8.55
C LEU A 110 -8.38 -8.71 -9.57
N SER A 111 -8.55 -9.83 -10.27
CA SER A 111 -7.63 -10.26 -11.32
C SER A 111 -7.56 -9.27 -12.48
N LEU A 112 -8.69 -8.68 -12.89
CA LEU A 112 -8.74 -7.66 -13.92
C LEU A 112 -7.94 -6.41 -13.51
N VAL A 113 -8.11 -5.96 -12.26
CA VAL A 113 -7.35 -4.82 -11.72
C VAL A 113 -5.84 -5.08 -11.78
N VAL A 114 -5.39 -6.28 -11.39
CA VAL A 114 -3.97 -6.65 -11.44
C VAL A 114 -3.42 -6.61 -12.87
N VAL A 115 -4.19 -7.10 -13.86
CA VAL A 115 -3.78 -7.07 -15.27
C VAL A 115 -3.65 -5.64 -15.79
N VAL A 116 -4.60 -4.76 -15.46
CA VAL A 116 -4.57 -3.34 -15.87
C VAL A 116 -3.36 -2.62 -15.28
N VAL A 117 -3.09 -2.80 -13.98
CA VAL A 117 -1.95 -2.18 -13.30
C VAL A 117 -0.62 -2.65 -13.89
N ARG A 118 -0.47 -3.96 -14.13
CA ARG A 118 0.76 -4.52 -14.75
C ARG A 118 1.00 -4.00 -16.15
N LYS A 119 -0.05 -3.93 -16.98
CA LYS A 119 0.06 -3.41 -18.35
C LYS A 119 0.46 -1.94 -18.35
N SER A 120 -0.17 -1.11 -17.50
CA SER A 120 0.17 0.31 -17.36
C SER A 120 1.61 0.52 -16.91
N SER A 121 2.05 -0.21 -15.88
CA SER A 121 3.45 -0.14 -15.40
C SER A 121 4.45 -0.53 -16.49
N SER A 122 4.16 -1.59 -17.25
CA SER A 122 5.04 -2.04 -18.34
C SER A 122 5.12 -1.02 -19.47
N GLN A 123 4.00 -0.38 -19.83
CA GLN A 123 3.97 0.66 -20.85
C GLN A 123 4.79 1.89 -20.42
N GLN A 124 4.68 2.30 -19.15
CA GLN A 124 5.42 3.43 -18.63
C GLN A 124 6.93 3.16 -18.63
N GLU A 125 7.37 1.97 -18.25
CA GLU A 125 8.79 1.58 -18.28
C GLU A 125 9.35 1.58 -19.71
N GLN A 126 8.58 1.08 -20.68
CA GLN A 126 8.94 1.15 -22.09
C GLN A 126 9.04 2.59 -22.57
N ALA A 127 8.08 3.46 -22.22
CA ALA A 127 8.11 4.87 -22.57
C ALA A 127 9.36 5.55 -21.99
N ILE A 128 9.68 5.37 -20.70
CA ILE A 128 10.89 5.92 -20.07
C ILE A 128 12.16 5.44 -20.76
N THR A 129 12.21 4.17 -21.16
CA THR A 129 13.35 3.60 -21.91
C THR A 129 13.47 4.20 -23.31
N GLN A 130 12.35 4.44 -23.99
CA GLN A 130 12.33 5.13 -25.28
C GLN A 130 12.79 6.59 -25.16
N LEU A 131 12.34 7.31 -24.13
CA LEU A 131 12.83 8.65 -23.83
C LEU A 131 14.34 8.66 -23.56
N ALA A 132 14.86 7.61 -22.89
CA ALA A 132 16.29 7.40 -22.66
C ALA A 132 17.08 7.27 -23.95
N ALA A 133 16.52 6.52 -24.92
CA ALA A 133 17.08 6.32 -26.25
C ALA A 133 16.92 7.55 -27.16
N GLY A 134 16.43 8.69 -26.65
CA GLY A 134 16.24 9.91 -27.43
C GLY A 134 14.98 9.88 -28.31
N LYS A 135 13.97 9.06 -28.01
CA LYS A 135 12.62 9.15 -28.60
C LYS A 135 11.73 10.09 -27.76
N GLY A 136 10.62 10.57 -28.33
CA GLY A 136 9.76 11.61 -27.73
C GLY A 136 10.06 13.04 -28.23
N ILE A 137 9.39 14.03 -27.65
CA ILE A 137 9.53 15.45 -28.03
C ILE A 137 10.45 16.14 -27.02
N ALA A 138 11.48 16.83 -27.53
CA ALA A 138 12.41 17.60 -26.71
C ALA A 138 11.84 18.99 -26.41
N THR A 139 11.98 19.43 -25.17
CA THR A 139 11.57 20.75 -24.69
C THR A 139 12.43 21.17 -23.50
N SER A 140 12.21 22.38 -22.98
CA SER A 140 12.84 22.86 -21.75
C SER A 140 11.79 23.09 -20.68
N GLY A 141 12.08 22.68 -19.46
CA GLY A 141 11.20 22.82 -18.32
C GLY A 141 11.82 23.65 -17.22
N ARG A 142 11.01 24.55 -16.65
CA ARG A 142 11.41 25.37 -15.51
C ARG A 142 11.06 24.67 -14.19
N VAL A 143 12.03 24.61 -13.31
CA VAL A 143 11.90 24.00 -11.98
C VAL A 143 11.25 25.00 -11.02
N HIS A 144 10.29 24.51 -10.23
CA HIS A 144 9.59 25.28 -9.20
C HIS A 144 9.48 24.54 -7.88
N LYS A 145 9.62 25.26 -6.76
CA LYS A 145 9.44 24.69 -5.41
C LYS A 145 8.11 25.12 -4.80
N VAL A 146 7.25 24.15 -4.47
CA VAL A 146 5.96 24.38 -3.78
C VAL A 146 5.82 23.39 -2.64
N ASP A 147 5.56 23.86 -1.42
CA ASP A 147 5.38 23.03 -0.21
C ASP A 147 6.49 21.98 -0.01
N GLN A 148 7.75 22.41 -0.16
CA GLN A 148 8.96 21.56 -0.10
C GLN A 148 9.07 20.49 -1.20
N ARG A 149 8.21 20.51 -2.20
CA ARG A 149 8.25 19.60 -3.35
C ARG A 149 8.69 20.34 -4.61
N TRP A 150 9.49 19.65 -5.42
CA TRP A 150 9.99 20.19 -6.67
C TRP A 150 9.11 19.75 -7.82
N TYR A 151 8.79 20.69 -8.69
CA TYR A 151 8.01 20.48 -9.89
C TYR A 151 8.79 20.97 -11.09
N ILE A 152 8.55 20.36 -12.25
CA ILE A 152 9.01 20.89 -13.52
C ILE A 152 7.79 21.31 -14.35
N GLN A 153 7.84 22.53 -14.87
CA GLN A 153 6.79 23.08 -15.70
C GLN A 153 7.31 23.31 -17.12
N PHE A 154 6.60 22.80 -18.11
CA PHE A 154 6.94 22.93 -19.52
C PHE A 154 5.66 23.02 -20.36
N VAL A 155 5.81 23.29 -21.66
CA VAL A 155 4.68 23.33 -22.60
C VAL A 155 4.71 22.09 -23.48
N ALA A 156 3.58 21.39 -23.55
CA ALA A 156 3.31 20.29 -24.47
C ALA A 156 1.99 20.56 -25.19
N ASP A 157 1.98 20.50 -26.52
CA ASP A 157 0.79 20.71 -27.36
C ASP A 157 -0.03 21.97 -26.98
N HIS A 158 0.69 23.08 -26.75
CA HIS A 158 0.14 24.38 -26.33
C HIS A 158 -0.50 24.42 -24.92
N ALA A 159 -0.44 23.34 -24.16
CA ALA A 159 -0.85 23.29 -22.76
C ALA A 159 0.38 23.32 -21.82
N ALA A 160 0.24 24.02 -20.69
CA ALA A 160 1.22 23.95 -19.62
C ALA A 160 1.05 22.63 -18.87
N VAL A 161 2.12 21.83 -18.85
CA VAL A 161 2.22 20.59 -18.09
C VAL A 161 3.08 20.84 -16.87
N ARG A 162 2.67 20.29 -15.73
CA ARG A 162 3.40 20.40 -14.46
C ARG A 162 3.54 19.02 -13.86
N GLU A 163 4.78 18.55 -13.80
CA GLU A 163 5.10 17.23 -13.25
C GLU A 163 5.89 17.34 -11.95
N LEU A 164 5.60 16.43 -11.02
CA LEU A 164 6.33 16.30 -9.77
C LEU A 164 7.69 15.67 -10.06
N LEU A 165 8.77 16.30 -9.61
CA LEU A 165 10.09 15.69 -9.62
C LEU A 165 10.24 14.75 -8.41
N PRO A 166 10.89 13.59 -8.57
CA PRO A 166 11.18 12.72 -7.42
C PRO A 166 11.92 13.47 -6.31
N ALA A 167 11.77 12.99 -5.07
CA ALA A 167 12.32 13.65 -3.89
C ALA A 167 13.81 13.98 -4.05
N THR A 168 14.15 15.24 -3.73
CA THR A 168 15.41 15.90 -4.06
C THR A 168 16.67 15.24 -3.54
N ASP A 169 16.55 14.38 -2.52
CA ASP A 169 17.64 13.68 -1.86
C ASP A 169 18.48 12.86 -2.89
N THR A 170 17.91 12.58 -4.06
CA THR A 170 18.50 11.76 -5.12
C THR A 170 18.67 12.47 -6.47
N ILE A 171 18.25 13.73 -6.60
CA ILE A 171 18.28 14.45 -7.89
C ILE A 171 19.13 15.70 -7.77
N HIS A 172 20.43 15.50 -7.96
CA HIS A 172 21.38 16.59 -8.11
C HIS A 172 22.10 16.43 -9.44
N PRO A 173 21.71 17.18 -10.49
CA PRO A 173 22.42 17.14 -11.75
C PRO A 173 23.90 17.34 -11.52
N LEU A 174 24.69 16.27 -11.67
CA LEU A 174 26.15 16.32 -11.66
C LEU A 174 26.74 16.93 -10.38
N GLY A 175 25.99 16.92 -9.26
CA GLY A 175 26.42 17.45 -7.97
C GLY A 175 25.88 18.82 -7.56
N PHE A 176 24.96 19.44 -8.31
CA PHE A 176 24.38 20.74 -7.93
C PHE A 176 23.00 20.60 -7.26
N PRO A 177 22.69 21.39 -6.21
CA PRO A 177 21.32 21.50 -5.72
C PRO A 177 20.41 22.14 -6.76
N LEU A 178 19.21 21.58 -6.92
CA LEU A 178 18.13 22.22 -7.66
C LEU A 178 17.72 23.51 -6.93
N GLU A 179 17.58 24.59 -7.69
CA GLU A 179 17.04 25.86 -7.23
C GLU A 179 15.81 26.26 -8.04
N ASP A 180 14.95 27.08 -7.43
CA ASP A 180 13.79 27.63 -8.12
C ASP A 180 14.21 28.44 -9.34
N GLY A 181 13.53 28.22 -10.46
CA GLY A 181 13.82 28.85 -11.74
C GLY A 181 14.94 28.19 -12.56
N ASP A 182 15.53 27.08 -12.10
CA ASP A 182 16.44 26.29 -12.94
C ASP A 182 15.73 25.79 -14.20
N ASP A 183 16.42 25.82 -15.33
CA ASP A 183 15.89 25.44 -16.64
C ASP A 183 16.57 24.16 -17.11
N LEU A 184 15.78 23.10 -17.25
CA LEU A 184 16.28 21.75 -17.49
C LEU A 184 15.74 21.22 -18.83
N PRO A 185 16.63 20.75 -19.72
CA PRO A 185 16.21 20.06 -20.93
C PRO A 185 15.52 18.75 -20.55
N LEU A 186 14.41 18.46 -21.21
CA LEU A 186 13.66 17.23 -20.98
C LEU A 186 13.05 16.70 -22.28
N ARG A 187 12.69 15.42 -22.25
CA ARG A 187 11.86 14.78 -23.27
C ARG A 187 10.58 14.27 -22.64
N TYR A 188 9.47 14.43 -23.34
CA TYR A 188 8.17 13.89 -22.91
C TYR A 188 7.58 12.95 -23.97
N GLN A 189 6.69 12.05 -23.54
CA GLN A 189 5.94 11.15 -24.42
C GLN A 189 4.74 11.91 -25.01
N PRO A 190 4.56 11.98 -26.34
CA PRO A 190 3.46 12.76 -26.95
C PRO A 190 2.07 12.29 -26.54
N GLU A 191 1.86 10.97 -26.43
CA GLU A 191 0.56 10.39 -26.08
C GLU A 191 0.21 10.54 -24.59
N ASP A 192 1.22 10.78 -23.74
CA ASP A 192 1.08 11.04 -22.32
C ASP A 192 2.20 11.97 -21.82
N PRO A 193 1.99 13.31 -21.89
CA PRO A 193 3.00 14.27 -21.48
C PRO A 193 3.41 14.21 -20.02
N SER A 194 2.71 13.45 -19.16
CA SER A 194 3.15 13.23 -17.78
C SER A 194 4.38 12.33 -17.67
N ILE A 195 4.65 11.52 -18.69
CA ILE A 195 5.84 10.68 -18.78
C ILE A 195 6.99 11.53 -19.33
N VAL A 196 7.85 11.98 -18.42
CA VAL A 196 9.00 12.86 -18.73
C VAL A 196 10.32 12.25 -18.34
N ARG A 197 11.38 12.64 -19.05
CA ARG A 197 12.77 12.33 -18.71
C ARG A 197 13.64 13.57 -18.84
N ILE A 198 14.26 13.98 -17.74
CA ILE A 198 15.22 15.08 -17.73
C ILE A 198 16.56 14.62 -18.32
N GLN A 199 17.16 15.47 -19.15
CA GLN A 199 18.45 15.25 -19.79
C GLN A 199 19.56 15.97 -19.02
N TRP A 200 19.98 15.40 -17.89
CA TRP A 200 20.95 16.00 -16.97
C TRP A 200 22.31 16.36 -17.59
N THR A 201 22.69 15.71 -18.69
CA THR A 201 23.98 15.90 -19.37
C THR A 201 23.92 16.91 -20.51
N ALA A 202 22.76 17.48 -20.83
CA ALA A 202 22.55 18.34 -21.98
C ALA A 202 22.10 19.77 -21.60
N LEU A 203 22.56 20.28 -20.45
CA LEU A 203 22.15 21.57 -19.91
C LEU A 203 22.30 22.70 -20.93
N SER A 204 21.34 23.64 -20.91
CA SER A 204 21.39 24.83 -21.76
C SER A 204 22.57 25.73 -21.38
N PRO A 205 23.12 26.54 -22.31
CA PRO A 205 24.19 27.49 -22.00
C PRO A 205 23.84 28.46 -20.86
N THR A 206 22.57 28.86 -20.76
CA THR A 206 22.06 29.73 -19.68
C THR A 206 22.08 29.01 -18.33
N GLN A 207 21.71 27.73 -18.27
CA GLN A 207 21.77 26.95 -17.04
C GLN A 207 23.22 26.66 -16.62
N LEU A 208 24.10 26.37 -17.58
CA LEU A 208 25.54 26.23 -17.32
C LEU A 208 26.13 27.51 -16.72
N GLN A 209 25.80 28.68 -17.28
CA GLN A 209 26.24 29.97 -16.75
C GLN A 209 25.78 30.15 -15.30
N ARG A 210 24.51 29.85 -14.98
CA ARG A 210 23.99 29.95 -13.61
C ARG A 210 24.74 29.07 -12.63
N TYR A 211 25.04 27.82 -13.00
CA TYR A 211 25.85 26.93 -12.17
C TYR A 211 27.28 27.45 -11.97
N GLY A 212 27.89 28.00 -13.01
CA GLY A 212 29.19 28.67 -12.92
C GLY A 212 29.17 29.86 -11.94
N GLU A 213 28.18 30.74 -12.06
CA GLU A 213 28.01 31.91 -11.19
C GLU A 213 27.71 31.53 -9.73
N ARG A 214 26.91 30.48 -9.50
CA ARG A 214 26.68 29.93 -8.14
C ARG A 214 27.98 29.40 -7.54
N THR A 215 28.75 28.64 -8.31
CA THR A 215 30.03 28.07 -7.87
C THR A 215 31.05 29.18 -7.57
N LEU A 216 31.13 30.20 -8.43
CA LEU A 216 32.01 31.35 -8.23
C LEU A 216 31.68 32.11 -6.95
N ARG A 217 30.40 32.45 -6.73
CA ARG A 217 29.95 33.13 -5.52
C ARG A 217 30.26 32.33 -4.26
N ARG A 218 29.98 31.01 -4.28
CA ARG A 218 30.27 30.09 -3.17
C ARG A 218 31.78 30.06 -2.89
N HIS A 219 32.60 29.92 -3.92
CA HIS A 219 34.05 29.81 -3.77
C HIS A 219 34.69 31.10 -3.23
N LEU A 220 34.25 32.27 -3.72
CA LEU A 220 34.69 33.57 -3.19
C LEU A 220 34.28 33.77 -1.73
N ALA A 221 33.05 33.37 -1.36
CA ALA A 221 32.59 33.48 0.02
C ALA A 221 33.44 32.64 0.99
N LEU A 222 33.94 31.49 0.55
CA LEU A 222 34.77 30.59 1.35
C LEU A 222 36.26 30.97 1.31
N ASN A 223 36.69 31.79 0.35
CA ASN A 223 38.08 32.17 0.14
C ASN A 223 38.19 33.69 -0.06
N PRO A 224 37.98 34.50 0.99
CA PRO A 224 37.91 35.96 0.88
C PRO A 224 39.21 36.62 0.41
N GLY A 225 40.34 35.90 0.44
CA GLY A 225 41.63 36.37 -0.10
C GLY A 225 41.78 36.26 -1.62
N LEU A 226 40.88 35.55 -2.31
CA LEU A 226 40.91 35.44 -3.77
C LEU A 226 40.16 36.62 -4.42
N SER A 227 40.76 37.22 -5.45
CA SER A 227 40.04 38.13 -6.32
C SER A 227 39.04 37.37 -7.23
N PRO A 228 37.98 38.03 -7.72
CA PRO A 228 37.03 37.41 -8.66
C PRO A 228 37.69 36.82 -9.90
N ARG A 229 38.77 37.45 -10.41
CA ARG A 229 39.53 36.96 -11.56
C ARG A 229 40.29 35.66 -11.24
N GLN A 230 40.94 35.60 -10.07
CA GLN A 230 41.65 34.39 -9.63
C GLN A 230 40.67 33.23 -9.45
N ALA A 231 39.54 33.45 -8.75
CA ALA A 231 38.52 32.44 -8.56
C ALA A 231 37.90 31.96 -9.89
N ALA A 232 37.61 32.87 -10.82
CA ALA A 232 37.10 32.51 -12.14
C ALA A 232 38.12 31.69 -12.95
N CYS A 233 39.41 32.02 -12.89
CA CYS A 233 40.48 31.23 -13.51
C CYS A 233 40.53 29.80 -12.96
N GLN A 234 40.45 29.64 -11.63
CA GLN A 234 40.45 28.31 -11.00
C GLN A 234 39.23 27.48 -11.41
N LEU A 235 38.05 28.09 -11.50
CA LEU A 235 36.84 27.43 -11.97
C LEU A 235 36.88 27.09 -13.47
N ALA A 236 37.54 27.89 -14.29
CA ALA A 236 37.74 27.59 -15.71
C ALA A 236 38.62 26.33 -15.87
N ILE A 237 39.72 26.23 -15.11
CA ILE A 237 40.58 25.03 -15.08
C ILE A 237 39.77 23.81 -14.62
N ALA A 238 38.96 23.96 -13.57
CA ALA A 238 38.13 22.87 -13.06
C ALA A 238 37.11 22.36 -14.10
N TYR A 239 36.49 23.27 -14.83
CA TYR A 239 35.57 22.93 -15.91
C TYR A 239 36.28 22.29 -17.10
N GLU A 240 37.46 22.79 -17.47
CA GLU A 240 38.25 22.21 -18.55
C GLU A 240 38.70 20.78 -18.22
N ASP A 241 39.08 20.52 -16.96
CA ASP A 241 39.51 19.19 -16.51
C ASP A 241 38.36 18.18 -16.40
N ARG A 242 37.23 18.57 -15.79
CA ARG A 242 36.14 17.63 -15.41
C ARG A 242 34.73 18.08 -15.75
N GLY A 243 34.58 19.16 -16.51
CA GLY A 243 33.28 19.79 -16.78
C GLY A 243 32.56 20.18 -15.48
N LEU A 244 31.27 19.87 -15.42
CA LEU A 244 30.42 20.18 -14.27
C LEU A 244 30.85 19.48 -12.98
N ALA A 245 31.46 18.28 -13.07
CA ALA A 245 31.99 17.61 -11.88
C ALA A 245 33.14 18.40 -11.25
N GLY A 246 33.92 19.13 -12.06
CA GLY A 246 34.97 20.02 -11.58
C GLY A 246 34.40 21.18 -10.79
N TRP A 247 33.38 21.85 -11.31
CA TRP A 247 32.68 22.90 -10.56
C TRP A 247 32.01 22.36 -9.29
N ALA A 248 31.42 21.16 -9.32
CA ALA A 248 30.78 20.56 -8.15
C ALA A 248 31.78 20.34 -7.00
N LEU A 249 33.04 19.99 -7.29
CA LEU A 249 34.10 19.89 -6.28
C LEU A 249 34.34 21.24 -5.58
N PHE A 250 34.37 22.34 -6.32
CA PHE A 250 34.50 23.68 -5.74
C PHE A 250 33.22 24.09 -5.00
N TYR A 251 32.04 23.76 -5.49
CA TYR A 251 30.78 24.10 -4.83
C TYR A 251 30.69 23.46 -3.43
N HIS A 252 31.13 22.21 -3.30
CA HIS A 252 31.10 21.43 -2.05
C HIS A 252 32.41 21.45 -1.25
N GLN A 253 33.27 22.45 -1.46
CA GLN A 253 34.61 22.51 -0.85
C GLN A 253 34.62 22.57 0.69
N ASP A 254 33.53 23.02 1.32
CA ASP A 254 33.37 23.16 2.77
C ASP A 254 32.40 22.16 3.41
N GLY A 255 31.80 21.26 2.63
CA GLY A 255 30.75 20.34 3.07
C GLY A 255 31.01 18.88 2.70
N ALA A 256 30.07 18.02 3.08
CA ALA A 256 29.99 16.64 2.61
C ALA A 256 28.62 16.44 1.96
N TYR A 257 28.60 16.37 0.63
CA TYR A 257 27.40 16.09 -0.14
C TYR A 257 27.25 14.59 -0.39
N ASN A 258 28.31 13.93 -0.85
CA ASN A 258 28.43 12.48 -0.93
C ASN A 258 29.91 12.04 -0.89
N ASP A 259 30.19 10.75 -1.05
CA ASP A 259 31.55 10.21 -1.00
C ASP A 259 32.50 10.79 -2.07
N SER A 260 31.97 11.24 -3.21
CA SER A 260 32.76 11.82 -4.31
C SER A 260 32.81 13.35 -4.29
N LEU A 261 31.89 14.03 -3.59
CA LEU A 261 31.75 15.48 -3.50
C LEU A 261 31.75 15.92 -2.04
N ASN A 262 32.95 16.17 -1.53
CA ASN A 262 33.17 16.64 -0.18
C ASN A 262 34.51 17.38 -0.10
N ARG A 263 34.79 17.96 1.07
CA ARG A 263 36.07 18.64 1.33
C ARG A 263 37.31 17.80 0.98
N SER A 264 37.30 16.51 1.25
CA SER A 264 38.46 15.63 0.97
C SER A 264 38.65 15.42 -0.52
N SER A 265 37.58 15.25 -1.30
CA SER A 265 37.69 15.13 -2.76
C SER A 265 38.11 16.44 -3.41
N TYR A 266 37.62 17.59 -2.91
CA TYR A 266 38.11 18.92 -3.30
C TYR A 266 39.61 19.09 -3.02
N LEU A 267 40.07 18.79 -1.80
CA LEU A 267 41.49 18.89 -1.44
C LEU A 267 42.37 17.96 -2.28
N ARG A 268 41.89 16.74 -2.57
CA ARG A 268 42.59 15.81 -3.45
C ARG A 268 42.72 16.37 -4.86
N TYR A 269 41.65 16.97 -5.37
CA TYR A 269 41.63 17.58 -6.69
C TYR A 269 42.63 18.74 -6.80
N ILE A 270 42.60 19.72 -5.90
CA ILE A 270 43.48 20.89 -5.98
C ILE A 270 44.95 20.59 -5.65
N ARG A 271 45.23 19.42 -5.05
CA ARG A 271 46.59 18.94 -4.72
C ARG A 271 47.15 17.99 -5.76
N ASP A 272 46.35 17.58 -6.74
CA ASP A 272 46.84 16.83 -7.87
C ASP A 272 47.96 17.64 -8.55
N PRO A 273 49.15 17.06 -8.83
CA PRO A 273 50.31 17.84 -9.29
C PRO A 273 50.04 18.66 -10.56
N GLU A 274 49.32 18.09 -11.52
CA GLU A 274 49.01 18.73 -12.81
C GLU A 274 48.01 19.87 -12.62
N VAL A 275 46.95 19.62 -11.85
CA VAL A 275 45.94 20.62 -11.52
C VAL A 275 46.55 21.75 -10.69
N ALA A 276 47.33 21.41 -9.66
CA ALA A 276 47.97 22.36 -8.77
C ALA A 276 48.91 23.32 -9.53
N GLU A 277 49.62 22.82 -10.54
CA GLU A 277 50.44 23.66 -11.42
C GLU A 277 49.60 24.67 -12.21
N ARG A 278 48.52 24.22 -12.84
CA ARG A 278 47.60 25.10 -13.57
C ARG A 278 46.96 26.14 -12.64
N LEU A 279 46.54 25.73 -11.43
CA LEU A 279 45.92 26.63 -10.46
C LEU A 279 46.90 27.69 -9.93
N ARG A 280 48.21 27.38 -9.83
CA ARG A 280 49.24 28.37 -9.45
C ARG A 280 49.32 29.51 -10.47
N ASN A 281 49.10 29.24 -11.76
CA ASN A 281 49.09 30.28 -12.79
C ASN A 281 47.89 31.24 -12.69
N CYS A 282 46.89 30.91 -11.87
CA CYS A 282 45.78 31.82 -11.58
C CYS A 282 46.13 32.85 -10.51
N LEU A 283 47.09 32.59 -9.62
CA LEU A 283 47.39 33.40 -8.43
C LEU A 283 48.32 34.57 -8.75
#